data_AF-A0A6P4EZI9-F1
#
_entry.id   AF-A0A6P4EZI9-F1
#
_cell.length_a   1.000
_cell.length_b   1.000
_cell.length_c   1.000
_cell.angle_alpha   90.00
_cell.angle_beta   90.00
_cell.angle_gamma   90.00
#
_symmetry.space_group_name_H-M   'P 1'
#
loop_
_entity.id
_entity.type
_entity.pdbx_description
1 polymer ?
#
loop_
_entity_poly.entity_id
_entity_poly.type
_entity_poly.pdbx_seq_one_letter_code
_entity_poly.pdbx_strand_id
1 'polypeptide(L)'
;MDAVVLEYVVKADAEKRETKKKIADLEKELKDEKDPIRSKTIEQQIEELKKEEVEAFKRNQAVMTMYANTANFGTCMGIIRNF
;
A
#
# COMPACT_ATOMS: atom_id res chain seq x y z
N MET A 1 -20.24 0.36 -4.93
CA MET A 1 -18.91 0.81 -4.47
C MET A 1 -18.63 2.11 -5.19
N ASP A 2 -18.35 3.18 -4.46
CA ASP A 2 -18.15 4.52 -5.03
C ASP A 2 -17.00 4.50 -6.06
N ALA A 3 -17.13 5.20 -7.18
CA ALA A 3 -16.15 5.17 -8.28
C ALA A 3 -14.76 5.61 -7.80
N VAL A 4 -14.74 6.54 -6.83
CA VAL A 4 -13.53 7.06 -6.19
C VAL A 4 -12.77 5.97 -5.40
N VAL A 5 -13.50 5.07 -4.73
CA VAL A 5 -12.89 3.97 -3.95
C VAL A 5 -12.30 2.92 -4.89
N LEU A 6 -12.99 2.62 -5.99
CA LEU A 6 -12.50 1.70 -7.03
C LEU A 6 -11.21 2.23 -7.66
N GLU A 7 -11.16 3.51 -8.02
CA GLU A 7 -9.95 4.14 -8.57
C GLU A 7 -8.78 4.10 -7.57
N TYR A 8 -9.05 4.40 -6.30
CA TYR A 8 -8.04 4.33 -5.24
C TYR A 8 -7.48 2.92 -5.04
N VAL A 9 -8.35 1.90 -5.01
CA VAL A 9 -7.92 0.49 -4.87
C VAL A 9 -7.05 0.04 -6.05
N VAL A 10 -7.41 0.44 -7.28
CA VAL A 10 -6.62 0.11 -8.48
C VAL A 10 -5.25 0.77 -8.42
N LYS A 11 -5.17 2.06 -8.04
CA LYS A 11 -3.90 2.77 -7.87
C LYS A 11 -3.04 2.15 -6.77
N ALA A 12 -3.63 1.84 -5.62
CA ALA A 12 -2.94 1.19 -4.51
C ALA A 12 -2.38 -0.19 -4.88
N ASP A 13 -3.11 -0.99 -5.68
CA ASP A 13 -2.62 -2.29 -6.15
C ASP A 13 -1.47 -2.14 -7.17
N ALA A 14 -1.55 -1.14 -8.05
CA ALA A 14 -0.48 -0.83 -8.99
C ALA A 14 0.81 -0.41 -8.25
N GLU A 15 0.71 0.51 -7.29
CA GLU A 15 1.83 0.95 -6.45
C GLU A 15 2.46 -0.22 -5.71
N LYS A 16 1.65 -1.09 -5.10
CA LYS A 16 2.13 -2.29 -4.40
C LYS A 16 2.91 -3.23 -5.32
N ARG A 17 2.41 -3.46 -6.55
CA ARG A 17 3.11 -4.31 -7.53
C ARG A 17 4.44 -3.69 -7.95
N GLU A 18 4.48 -2.39 -8.15
CA GLU A 18 5.70 -1.67 -8.52
C GLU A 18 6.75 -1.75 -7.42
N THR A 19 6.39 -1.49 -6.15
CA THR A 19 7.30 -1.60 -5.01
C THR A 19 7.86 -3.01 -4.87
N LYS A 20 7.01 -4.04 -5.00
CA LYS A 20 7.46 -5.44 -4.97
C LYS A 20 8.43 -5.79 -6.09
N LYS A 21 8.19 -5.26 -7.30
CA LYS A 21 9.09 -5.45 -8.43
C LYS A 21 10.45 -4.80 -8.15
N LYS A 22 10.47 -3.56 -7.65
CA LYS A 22 11.71 -2.86 -7.28
C LYS A 22 12.50 -3.62 -6.22
N ILE A 23 11.85 -4.15 -5.18
CA ILE A 23 12.50 -4.98 -4.16
C ILE A 23 13.10 -6.24 -4.81
N ALA A 24 12.36 -6.94 -5.67
CA ALA A 24 12.85 -8.15 -6.34
C ALA A 24 14.04 -7.87 -7.26
N ASP A 25 14.02 -6.74 -7.98
CA ASP A 25 15.12 -6.30 -8.83
C ASP A 25 16.37 -5.97 -8.00
N LEU A 26 16.23 -5.28 -6.86
CA LEU A 26 17.32 -5.00 -5.92
C LEU A 26 17.85 -6.26 -5.23
N GLU A 27 16.97 -7.20 -4.84
CA GLU A 27 17.38 -8.49 -4.26
C GLU A 27 18.15 -9.34 -5.28
N LYS A 28 17.87 -9.18 -6.57
CA LYS A 28 18.65 -9.79 -7.64
C LYS A 28 20.00 -9.08 -7.82
N GLU A 29 20.03 -7.75 -7.85
CA GLU A 29 21.27 -6.96 -7.93
C GLU A 29 22.21 -7.30 -6.76
N LEU A 30 21.67 -7.41 -5.54
CA LEU A 30 22.42 -7.76 -4.34
C LEU A 30 23.11 -9.14 -4.43
N LYS A 31 22.49 -10.11 -5.09
CA LYS A 31 23.06 -11.46 -5.26
C LYS A 31 24.27 -11.47 -6.20
N ASP A 32 24.25 -10.59 -7.19
CA ASP A 32 25.32 -10.48 -8.20
C ASP A 32 26.40 -9.48 -7.77
N GLU A 33 26.11 -8.63 -6.78
CA GLU A 33 27.01 -7.60 -6.26
C GLU A 33 28.17 -8.20 -5.45
N LYS A 34 29.38 -7.68 -5.72
CA LYS A 34 30.63 -8.12 -5.08
C LYS A 34 31.29 -7.02 -4.26
N ASP A 35 30.87 -5.77 -4.44
CA ASP A 35 31.34 -4.65 -3.63
C ASP A 35 30.56 -4.59 -2.30
N PRO A 36 31.22 -4.81 -1.14
CA PRO A 36 30.56 -4.82 0.16
C PRO A 36 29.96 -3.47 0.56
N ILE A 37 30.46 -2.35 0.02
CA ILE A 37 29.88 -1.03 0.28
C ILE A 37 28.54 -0.92 -0.47
N ARG A 38 28.54 -1.30 -1.74
CA ARG A 38 27.35 -1.27 -2.58
C ARG A 38 26.29 -2.29 -2.12
N SER A 39 26.70 -3.49 -1.70
CA SER A 39 25.78 -4.47 -1.10
C SER A 39 25.04 -3.89 0.09
N LYS A 40 25.75 -3.20 1.02
CA LYS A 40 25.10 -2.54 2.17
C LYS A 40 24.13 -1.44 1.75
N THR A 41 24.46 -0.67 0.72
CA THR A 41 23.54 0.35 0.18
C THR A 41 22.28 -0.29 -0.40
N ILE A 42 22.41 -1.37 -1.16
CA ILE A 42 21.27 -2.10 -1.72
C ILE A 42 20.41 -2.72 -0.60
N GLU A 43 21.03 -3.29 0.43
CA GLU A 43 20.32 -3.81 1.62
C GLU A 43 19.51 -2.72 2.32
N GLN A 44 20.10 -1.54 2.52
CA GLN A 44 19.41 -0.39 3.12
C GLN A 44 18.21 0.05 2.26
N GLN A 45 18.38 0.15 0.94
CA GLN A 45 17.30 0.49 0.02
C GLN A 45 16.16 -0.54 0.06
N ILE A 46 16.48 -1.83 0.14
CA ILE A 46 15.47 -2.89 0.30
C ILE A 46 14.72 -2.73 1.63
N GLU A 47 15.42 -2.41 2.72
CA GLU A 47 14.81 -2.22 4.03
C GLU A 47 13.88 -1.00 4.06
N GLU A 48 14.30 0.12 3.45
CA GLU A 48 13.48 1.33 3.30
C GLU A 48 12.20 1.04 2.49
N LEU A 49 12.32 0.38 1.33
CA LEU A 49 11.16 -0.01 0.53
C LEU A 49 10.20 -0.95 1.27
N LYS A 50 10.71 -1.86 2.11
CA LYS A 50 9.88 -2.74 2.96
C LYS A 50 9.15 -1.93 4.04
N LYS A 51 9.78 -0.92 4.63
CA LYS A 51 9.12 -0.01 5.58
C LYS A 51 8.02 0.80 4.91
N GLU A 52 8.30 1.35 3.72
CA GLU A 52 7.32 2.07 2.93
C GLU A 52 6.11 1.21 2.54
N GLU A 53 6.33 -0.07 2.16
CA GLU A 53 5.23 -1.00 1.87
C GLU A 53 4.31 -1.21 3.09
N VAL A 54 4.88 -1.35 4.28
CA VAL A 54 4.12 -1.51 5.53
C VAL A 54 3.32 -0.25 5.86
N GLU A 55 3.92 0.93 5.70
CA GLU A 55 3.21 2.19 5.94
C GLU A 55 2.10 2.43 4.91
N ALA A 56 2.37 2.15 3.64
CA ALA A 56 1.36 2.23 2.57
C ALA A 56 0.19 1.28 2.87
N PHE A 57 0.47 0.05 3.31
CA PHE A 57 -0.56 -0.89 3.72
C PHE A 57 -1.43 -0.34 4.86
N LYS A 58 -0.80 0.23 5.91
CA LYS A 58 -1.53 0.85 7.03
C LYS A 58 -2.39 2.02 6.58
N ARG A 59 -1.89 2.89 5.71
CA ARG A 59 -2.65 4.01 5.12
C ARG A 59 -3.84 3.50 4.33
N ASN A 60 -3.64 2.53 3.45
CA ASN A 60 -4.70 1.94 2.64
C ASN A 60 -5.77 1.28 3.49
N GLN A 61 -5.37 0.57 4.56
CA GLN A 61 -6.30 -0.02 5.52
C GLN A 61 -7.11 1.04 6.27
N ALA A 62 -6.49 2.15 6.68
CA ALA A 62 -7.18 3.26 7.33
C ALA A 62 -8.21 3.92 6.41
N VAL A 63 -7.85 4.17 5.15
CA VAL A 63 -8.76 4.74 4.14
C VAL A 63 -9.95 3.81 3.92
N MET A 64 -9.73 2.51 3.72
CA MET A 64 -10.82 1.54 3.55
C MET A 64 -11.73 1.47 4.78
N THR A 65 -11.17 1.56 5.99
CA THR A 65 -11.94 1.58 7.24
C THR A 65 -12.79 2.83 7.38
N MET A 66 -12.26 4.01 7.02
CA MET A 66 -13.02 5.26 7.01
C MET A 66 -14.19 5.18 6.04
N TYR A 67 -13.98 4.67 4.82
CA TYR A 67 -15.06 4.49 3.84
C TYR A 67 -16.14 3.52 4.35
N ALA A 68 -15.75 2.39 4.95
CA ALA A 68 -16.70 1.44 5.52
C ALA A 68 -17.56 2.09 6.63
N ASN A 69 -16.94 2.86 7.52
CA ASN A 69 -17.65 3.58 8.59
C ASN A 69 -18.58 4.67 8.04
N THR A 70 -18.17 5.37 6.98
CA THR A 70 -18.98 6.41 6.35
C THR A 70 -20.20 5.81 5.63
N ALA A 71 -20.02 4.68 4.95
CA ALA A 71 -21.12 3.93 4.31
C ALA A 71 -22.13 3.38 5.35
N ASN A 72 -21.64 2.89 6.49
CA ASN A 72 -22.49 2.44 7.59
C ASN A 72 -23.29 3.60 8.22
N PHE A 73 -22.67 4.77 8.38
CA PHE A 73 -23.37 5.96 8.90
C PHE A 73 -24.53 6.39 7.99
N GLY A 74 -24.31 6.44 6.67
CA GLY A 74 -25.37 6.78 5.70
C GLY A 74 -26.56 5.81 5.74
N THR A 75 -26.29 4.52 5.96
CA THR A 75 -27.32 3.49 6.09
C THR A 75 -28.11 3.65 7.39
N CYS A 76 -27.45 3.89 8.53
CA CYS A 76 -28.12 4.15 9.81
C CYS A 76 -28.99 5.41 9.78
N MET A 77 -28.51 6.50 9.17
CA MET A 77 -29.30 7.73 9.03
C MET A 77 -30.51 7.55 8.10
N GLY A 78 -30.39 6.71 7.07
CA GLY A 78 -31.52 6.36 6.19
C GLY A 78 -32.61 5.55 6.89
N ILE A 79 -32.23 4.69 7.85
CA ILE A 79 -33.19 3.95 8.69
C ILE A 79 -33.91 4.92 9.64
N ILE A 80 -33.19 5.83 10.30
CA ILE A 80 -33.77 6.80 11.25
C ILE A 80 -34.75 7.76 10.55
N ARG A 81 -34.51 8.12 9.28
CA ARG A 81 -35.36 9.06 8.53
C ARG A 81 -36.66 8.45 7.98
N ASN A 82 -36.81 7.12 8.03
CA ASN A 82 -38.00 6.38 7.57
C ASN A 82 -38.89 5.87 8.73
N PHE A 83 -38.60 6.30 9.96
CA PHE A 83 -39.50 6.20 11.12
C PHE A 83 -40.02 7.60 11.46
#